data_AF-A0A523YKD9-F1
#
_entry.id   AF-A0A523YKD9-F1
#
_cell.length_a   1.000
_cell.length_b   1.000
_cell.length_c   1.000
_cell.angle_alpha   90.00
_cell.angle_beta   90.00
_cell.angle_gamma   90.00
#
_symmetry.space_group_name_H-M   'P 1'
#
loop_
_entity.id
_entity.type
_entity.pdbx_description
1 polymer ?
#
loop_
_entity_poly.entity_id
_entity_poly.type
_entity_poly.pdbx_seq_one_letter_code
_entity_poly.pdbx_strand_id
1 'polypeptide(L)'
;MTVEVWIGVIGISIGLLGFVLAIFEHQSKRRVVTMIRTNLMAAIQRTRTLVLRKAHRQELIEAATTDELKALIATVHRGNADLYVDLVTLYLNHCRKFTYKDLGKMVANKAIRTRWQEGIWRSLITRRPENAKVPVPEWFLPPPET
;
A
#
# COMPACT_ATOMS: atom_id res chain seq x y z
N MET A 1 44.11 20.61 -36.01
CA MET A 1 42.88 20.24 -35.28
C MET A 1 42.50 21.44 -34.42
N THR A 2 41.37 22.09 -34.69
CA THR A 2 41.02 23.41 -34.14
C THR A 2 40.42 23.30 -32.73
N VAL A 3 40.56 24.33 -31.91
CA VAL A 3 40.05 24.43 -30.52
C VAL A 3 38.55 24.11 -30.44
N GLU A 4 37.79 24.45 -31.48
CA GLU A 4 36.35 24.16 -31.60
C GLU A 4 36.03 22.66 -31.54
N VAL A 5 36.87 21.81 -32.13
CA VAL A 5 36.69 20.35 -32.09
C VAL A 5 36.84 19.84 -30.66
N TRP A 6 37.78 20.38 -29.88
CA TRP A 6 37.97 20.01 -28.48
C TRP A 6 36.80 20.42 -27.58
N ILE A 7 36.26 21.63 -27.79
CA ILE A 7 35.07 22.09 -27.05
C ILE A 7 33.87 21.18 -27.34
N GLY A 8 33.67 20.79 -28.61
CA GLY A 8 32.61 19.86 -28.99
C GLY A 8 32.75 18.49 -28.33
N VAL A 9 33.95 17.91 -28.30
CA VAL A 9 34.22 16.62 -27.65
C VAL A 9 33.98 16.66 -26.15
N ILE A 10 34.38 17.74 -25.47
CA ILE A 10 34.15 17.92 -24.03
C ILE A 10 32.64 18.03 -23.75
N GLY A 11 31.90 18.83 -24.53
CA GLY A 11 30.46 18.99 -24.38
C GLY A 11 29.69 17.68 -24.54
N ILE A 12 30.02 16.89 -25.57
CA ILE A 12 29.42 15.56 -25.81
C ILE A 12 29.72 14.62 -24.64
N SER A 13 30.95 14.62 -24.14
CA SER A 13 31.38 13.77 -23.03
C SER A 13 30.62 14.08 -21.74
N ILE A 14 30.45 15.36 -21.40
CA ILE A 14 29.67 15.80 -20.24
C ILE A 14 28.19 15.42 -20.40
N GLY A 15 27.62 15.60 -21.60
CA GLY A 15 26.24 15.21 -21.89
C GLY A 15 25.99 13.71 -21.73
N LEU A 16 26.90 12.88 -22.24
CA LEU A 16 26.86 11.43 -22.07
C LEU A 16 26.96 11.03 -20.59
N LEU A 17 27.88 11.64 -19.85
CA LEU A 17 28.06 11.37 -18.42
C LEU A 17 26.78 11.71 -17.63
N GLY A 18 26.17 12.88 -17.90
CA GLY A 18 24.92 13.30 -17.28
C GLY A 18 23.76 12.35 -17.61
N PHE A 19 23.69 11.87 -18.85
CA PHE A 19 22.68 10.88 -19.27
C PHE A 19 22.86 9.54 -18.55
N VAL A 20 24.09 9.05 -18.43
CA VAL A 20 24.38 7.81 -17.67
C VAL A 20 23.97 7.97 -16.20
N LEU A 21 24.33 9.08 -15.56
CA LEU A 21 23.94 9.35 -14.17
C LEU A 21 22.42 9.42 -14.00
N ALA A 22 21.70 10.07 -14.92
CA ALA A 22 20.24 10.14 -14.90
C ALA A 22 19.60 8.74 -15.04
N ILE A 23 20.15 7.86 -15.88
CA ILE A 23 19.70 6.46 -15.98
C ILE A 23 19.93 5.72 -14.67
N PHE A 24 21.11 5.85 -14.06
CA PHE A 24 21.44 5.21 -12.79
C PHE A 24 20.52 5.69 -11.66
N GLU A 25 20.25 6.99 -11.56
CA GLU A 25 19.36 7.57 -10.57
C GLU A 25 17.92 7.07 -10.78
N HIS A 26 17.45 7.02 -12.03
CA HIS A 26 16.12 6.51 -12.37
C HIS A 26 15.95 5.04 -12.01
N GLN A 27 16.96 4.21 -12.31
CA GLN A 27 16.94 2.80 -11.92
C GLN A 27 16.97 2.63 -10.39
N SER A 28 17.77 3.43 -9.69
CA SER A 28 17.86 3.41 -8.23
C SER A 28 16.53 3.80 -7.58
N LYS A 29 15.88 4.87 -8.06
CA LYS A 29 14.53 5.28 -7.61
C LYS A 29 13.50 4.17 -7.80
N ARG A 30 13.52 3.49 -8.95
CA ARG A 30 12.62 2.35 -9.21
C ARG A 30 12.83 1.19 -8.23
N ARG A 31 14.08 0.86 -7.91
CA ARG A 31 14.41 -0.18 -6.91
C ARG A 31 13.91 0.21 -5.53
N VAL A 32 14.17 1.45 -5.09
CA VAL A 32 13.72 1.96 -3.78
C VAL A 32 12.20 1.92 -3.66
N VAL A 33 11.46 2.40 -4.66
CA VAL A 33 9.98 2.36 -4.65
C VAL A 33 9.47 0.92 -4.58
N THR A 34 10.10 0.01 -5.32
CA THR A 34 9.72 -1.42 -5.28
C THR A 34 9.97 -2.01 -3.89
N MET A 35 11.12 -1.71 -3.27
CA MET A 35 11.48 -2.16 -1.93
C MET A 35 10.52 -1.60 -0.86
N ILE A 36 10.21 -0.30 -0.92
CA ILE A 36 9.23 0.36 -0.04
C ILE A 36 7.89 -0.36 -0.14
N ARG A 37 7.41 -0.60 -1.36
CA ARG A 37 6.13 -1.29 -1.59
C ARG A 37 6.12 -2.70 -1.01
N THR A 38 7.21 -3.46 -1.17
CA THR A 38 7.34 -4.81 -0.59
C THR A 38 7.32 -4.76 0.94
N ASN A 39 8.06 -3.82 1.54
CA ASN A 39 8.11 -3.65 2.99
C ASN A 39 6.74 -3.22 3.55
N LEU A 40 6.04 -2.30 2.87
CA LEU A 40 4.69 -1.90 3.25
C LEU A 40 3.71 -3.05 3.15
N MET A 41 3.77 -3.87 2.10
CA MET A 41 2.93 -5.06 1.99
C MET A 41 3.21 -6.05 3.13
N ALA A 42 4.48 -6.28 3.48
CA ALA A 42 4.84 -7.12 4.61
C ALA A 42 4.31 -6.54 5.95
N ALA A 43 4.39 -5.23 6.15
CA ALA A 43 3.83 -4.55 7.31
C ALA A 43 2.31 -4.71 7.38
N ILE A 44 1.60 -4.47 6.27
CA ILE A 44 0.14 -4.71 6.17
C ILE A 44 -0.18 -6.14 6.58
N GLN A 45 0.56 -7.12 6.08
CA GLN A 45 0.33 -8.53 6.41
C GLN A 45 0.54 -8.86 7.89
N ARG A 46 1.47 -8.19 8.58
CA ARG A 46 1.69 -8.34 10.03
C ARG A 46 0.59 -7.64 10.83
N THR A 47 0.27 -6.39 10.50
CA THR A 47 -0.77 -5.64 11.23
C THR A 47 -2.13 -6.32 11.08
N ARG A 48 -2.42 -6.95 9.92
CA ARG A 48 -3.66 -7.71 9.73
C ARG A 48 -3.84 -8.85 10.74
N THR A 49 -2.77 -9.45 11.24
CA THR A 49 -2.86 -10.54 12.24
C THR A 49 -3.05 -10.01 13.65
N LEU A 50 -2.72 -8.74 13.89
CA LEU A 50 -2.92 -8.05 15.16
C LEU A 50 -4.32 -7.45 15.29
N VAL A 51 -4.99 -7.14 14.16
CA VAL A 51 -6.40 -6.75 14.15
C VAL A 51 -7.27 -7.97 14.42
N LEU A 52 -7.61 -8.14 15.70
CA LEU A 52 -8.47 -9.22 16.19
C LEU A 52 -9.86 -9.21 15.56
N ARG A 53 -10.41 -10.40 15.32
CA ARG A 53 -11.83 -10.54 14.95
C ARG A 53 -12.71 -10.12 16.12
N LYS A 54 -13.91 -9.57 15.83
CA LYS A 54 -14.88 -9.11 16.85
C LYS A 54 -15.10 -10.16 17.95
N ALA A 55 -15.29 -11.42 17.58
CA ALA A 55 -15.51 -12.53 18.52
C ALA A 55 -14.32 -12.74 19.47
N HIS A 56 -13.09 -12.84 18.94
CA HIS A 56 -11.89 -13.04 19.77
C HIS A 56 -11.58 -11.83 20.66
N ARG A 57 -11.86 -10.61 20.16
CA ARG A 57 -11.73 -9.40 20.97
C ARG A 57 -12.71 -9.42 22.14
N GLN A 58 -13.95 -9.81 21.88
CA GLN A 58 -14.99 -9.90 22.90
C GLN A 58 -14.61 -10.93 23.96
N GLU A 59 -14.12 -12.10 23.55
CA GLU A 59 -13.61 -13.14 24.45
C GLU A 59 -12.46 -12.64 25.34
N LEU A 60 -11.50 -11.89 24.78
CA LEU A 60 -10.41 -11.29 25.56
C LEU A 60 -10.90 -10.20 26.52
N ILE A 61 -11.90 -9.42 26.13
CA ILE A 61 -12.52 -8.39 26.99
C ILE A 61 -13.31 -9.04 28.12
N GLU A 62 -14.01 -10.15 27.86
CA GLU A 62 -14.78 -10.90 28.85
C GLU A 62 -13.87 -11.66 29.82
N ALA A 63 -12.73 -12.17 29.34
CA ALA A 63 -11.71 -12.83 30.16
C ALA A 63 -10.87 -11.84 31.00
N ALA A 64 -10.89 -10.55 30.68
CA ALA A 64 -10.14 -9.54 31.41
C ALA A 64 -10.79 -9.25 32.77
N THR A 65 -10.00 -9.40 33.83
CA THR A 65 -10.46 -9.27 35.23
C THR A 65 -10.65 -7.82 35.69
N THR A 66 -9.99 -6.85 35.04
CA THR A 66 -10.09 -5.43 35.37
C THR A 66 -10.56 -4.60 34.18
N ASP A 67 -11.25 -3.50 34.47
CA ASP A 67 -11.72 -2.58 33.43
C ASP A 67 -10.56 -1.83 32.76
N GLU A 68 -9.44 -1.64 33.45
CA GLU A 68 -8.21 -1.09 32.88
C GLU A 68 -7.64 -1.99 31.79
N LEU A 69 -7.66 -3.31 32.01
CA LEU A 69 -7.19 -4.28 31.02
C LEU A 69 -8.13 -4.33 29.81
N LYS A 70 -9.45 -4.26 30.02
CA LYS A 70 -10.43 -4.14 28.93
C LYS A 70 -10.19 -2.88 28.09
N ALA A 71 -9.97 -1.75 28.74
CA ALA A 71 -9.66 -0.47 28.09
C ALA A 71 -8.34 -0.55 27.31
N LEU A 72 -7.31 -1.20 27.86
CA LEU A 72 -6.03 -1.42 27.19
C LEU A 72 -6.20 -2.29 25.93
N ILE A 73 -6.93 -3.41 26.03
CA ILE A 73 -7.21 -4.29 24.87
C ILE A 73 -7.93 -3.52 23.76
N ALA A 74 -8.96 -2.75 24.13
CA ALA A 74 -9.70 -1.93 23.18
C ALA A 74 -8.80 -0.87 22.51
N THR A 75 -7.94 -0.23 23.29
CA THR A 75 -7.00 0.81 22.80
C THR A 75 -5.96 0.22 21.85
N VAL A 76 -5.33 -0.90 22.21
CA VAL A 76 -4.35 -1.59 21.36
C VAL A 76 -5.00 -2.08 20.08
N HIS A 77 -6.22 -2.62 20.15
CA HIS A 77 -6.94 -3.05 18.97
C HIS A 77 -7.27 -1.88 18.03
N ARG A 78 -7.73 -0.75 18.57
CA ARG A 78 -7.99 0.47 17.80
C ARG A 78 -6.71 0.97 17.13
N GLY A 79 -5.61 1.09 17.86
CA GLY A 79 -4.32 1.53 17.31
C GLY A 79 -3.81 0.62 16.18
N ASN A 80 -3.99 -0.70 16.30
CA ASN A 80 -3.65 -1.63 15.21
C ASN A 80 -4.57 -1.49 14.00
N ALA A 81 -5.87 -1.21 14.21
CA ALA A 81 -6.81 -0.98 13.12
C ALA A 81 -6.47 0.31 12.36
N ASP A 82 -6.15 1.39 13.07
CA ASP A 82 -5.74 2.67 12.48
C ASP A 82 -4.42 2.51 11.71
N LEU A 83 -3.43 1.86 12.32
CA LEU A 83 -2.15 1.54 11.67
C LEU A 83 -2.35 0.74 10.37
N TYR A 84 -3.30 -0.20 10.34
CA TYR A 84 -3.61 -0.94 9.13
C TYR A 84 -4.11 -0.02 8.01
N VAL A 85 -5.01 0.92 8.33
CA VAL A 85 -5.53 1.91 7.36
C VAL A 85 -4.41 2.79 6.81
N ASP A 86 -3.52 3.27 7.69
CA ASP A 86 -2.38 4.11 7.30
C ASP A 86 -1.43 3.36 6.38
N LEU A 87 -1.10 2.10 6.70
CA LEU A 87 -0.24 1.26 5.89
C LEU A 87 -0.83 0.99 4.50
N VAL A 88 -2.14 0.73 4.41
CA VAL A 88 -2.82 0.57 3.11
C VAL A 88 -2.76 1.87 2.31
N THR A 89 -3.01 3.02 2.96
CA THR A 89 -2.94 4.34 2.32
C THR A 89 -1.54 4.63 1.79
N LEU A 90 -0.51 4.42 2.60
CA LEU A 90 0.90 4.59 2.21
C LEU A 90 1.27 3.64 1.06
N TYR A 91 0.85 2.37 1.14
CA TYR A 91 1.09 1.41 0.07
C TYR A 91 0.49 1.88 -1.26
N LEU A 92 -0.76 2.37 -1.24
CA LEU A 92 -1.42 2.89 -2.42
C LEU A 92 -0.74 4.17 -2.94
N ASN A 93 -0.27 5.06 -2.07
CA ASN A 93 0.47 6.26 -2.48
C ASN A 93 1.79 5.94 -3.19
N HIS A 94 2.47 4.86 -2.78
CA HIS A 94 3.68 4.38 -3.46
C HIS A 94 3.39 3.47 -4.67
N CYS A 95 2.13 3.08 -4.89
CA CYS A 95 1.71 2.37 -6.09
C CYS A 95 1.34 3.37 -7.19
N ARG A 96 2.13 3.40 -8.27
CA ARG A 96 1.83 4.24 -9.45
C ARG A 96 0.46 3.93 -10.06
N LYS A 97 0.05 2.66 -10.07
CA LYS A 97 -1.24 2.20 -10.59
C LYS A 97 -1.73 1.04 -9.75
N PHE A 98 -2.98 1.10 -9.31
CA PHE A 98 -3.66 0.05 -8.57
C PHE A 98 -5.14 0.00 -8.96
N THR A 99 -5.53 -1.06 -9.67
CA THR A 99 -6.86 -1.17 -10.30
C THR A 99 -7.80 -2.07 -9.51
N TYR A 100 -9.09 -2.04 -9.86
CA TYR A 100 -10.07 -3.03 -9.35
C TYR A 100 -9.60 -4.48 -9.55
N LYS A 101 -8.96 -4.78 -10.70
CA LYS A 101 -8.42 -6.13 -10.98
C LYS A 101 -7.32 -6.54 -10.00
N ASP A 102 -6.46 -5.60 -9.60
CA ASP A 102 -5.39 -5.86 -8.64
C ASP A 102 -5.96 -6.16 -7.25
N LEU A 103 -6.98 -5.40 -6.83
CA LEU A 103 -7.72 -5.70 -5.61
C LEU A 103 -8.38 -7.09 -5.68
N GLY A 104 -9.06 -7.40 -6.79
CA GLY A 104 -9.72 -8.70 -6.97
C GLY A 104 -8.75 -9.87 -6.83
N LYS A 105 -7.54 -9.75 -7.37
CA LYS A 105 -6.47 -10.75 -7.17
C LYS A 105 -6.04 -10.86 -5.70
N MET A 106 -5.90 -9.74 -4.99
CA MET A 106 -5.53 -9.74 -3.57
C MET A 106 -6.59 -10.39 -2.68
N VAL A 107 -7.88 -10.17 -3.00
CA VAL A 107 -9.01 -10.83 -2.32
C VAL A 107 -9.01 -12.33 -2.63
N ALA A 108 -8.92 -12.71 -3.92
CA ALA A 108 -8.89 -14.11 -4.34
C ALA A 108 -7.73 -14.91 -3.70
N ASN A 109 -6.55 -14.30 -3.59
CA ASN A 109 -5.37 -14.92 -2.99
C ASN A 109 -5.32 -14.82 -1.45
N LYS A 110 -6.41 -14.38 -0.78
CA LYS A 110 -6.50 -14.25 0.69
C LYS A 110 -5.39 -13.35 1.29
N ALA A 111 -4.87 -12.40 0.51
CA ALA A 111 -4.02 -11.33 1.05
C ALA A 111 -4.87 -10.39 1.91
N ILE A 112 -6.10 -10.15 1.48
CA ILE A 112 -7.18 -9.49 2.24
C ILE A 112 -8.14 -10.59 2.69
N ARG A 113 -8.39 -10.70 4.01
CA ARG A 113 -9.09 -11.86 4.59
C ARG A 113 -10.45 -11.53 5.20
N THR A 114 -10.70 -10.26 5.51
CA THR A 114 -11.94 -9.86 6.17
C THR A 114 -12.67 -8.82 5.34
N ARG A 115 -14.00 -8.79 5.46
CA ARG A 115 -14.83 -7.76 4.83
C ARG A 115 -14.44 -6.35 5.25
N TRP A 116 -14.05 -6.17 6.52
CA TRP A 116 -13.57 -4.89 7.02
C TRP A 116 -12.28 -4.44 6.30
N GLN A 117 -11.28 -5.34 6.18
CA GLN A 117 -10.05 -5.04 5.44
C GLN A 117 -10.39 -4.69 3.99
N GLU A 118 -11.21 -5.51 3.35
CA GLU A 118 -11.64 -5.30 1.97
C GLU A 118 -12.35 -3.96 1.79
N GLY A 119 -13.25 -3.58 2.70
CA GLY A 119 -13.94 -2.30 2.71
C GLY A 119 -13.00 -1.09 2.72
N ILE A 120 -11.89 -1.17 3.47
CA ILE A 120 -10.84 -0.14 3.47
C ILE A 120 -10.17 -0.04 2.10
N TRP A 121 -9.77 -1.17 1.52
CA TRP A 121 -9.17 -1.16 0.19
C TRP A 121 -10.14 -0.61 -0.86
N ARG A 122 -11.40 -1.05 -0.81
CA ARG A 122 -12.46 -0.59 -1.71
C ARG A 122 -12.65 0.92 -1.63
N SER A 123 -12.77 1.49 -0.43
CA SER A 123 -13.01 2.93 -0.25
C SER A 123 -11.85 3.80 -0.72
N LEU A 124 -10.62 3.30 -0.62
CA LEU A 124 -9.43 4.02 -1.04
C LEU A 124 -9.21 3.94 -2.56
N ILE A 125 -9.48 2.80 -3.19
CA ILE A 125 -9.15 2.63 -4.62
C ILE A 125 -10.16 3.27 -5.57
N THR A 126 -11.43 3.44 -5.17
CA THR A 126 -12.46 4.11 -5.98
C THR A 126 -12.12 5.57 -6.27
N ARG A 127 -11.39 6.22 -5.36
CA ARG A 127 -10.96 7.62 -5.48
C ARG A 127 -9.76 7.81 -6.41
N ARG A 128 -9.17 6.72 -6.91
CA ARG A 128 -7.95 6.79 -7.72
C ARG A 128 -8.25 7.13 -9.19
N PRO A 129 -7.42 7.96 -9.85
CA PRO A 129 -7.66 8.36 -11.24
C PRO A 129 -7.83 7.20 -12.22
N GLU A 130 -7.06 6.11 -12.05
CA GLU A 130 -7.13 4.93 -12.89
C GLU A 130 -8.43 4.12 -12.77
N ASN A 131 -9.23 4.38 -11.72
CA ASN A 131 -10.49 3.69 -11.44
C ASN A 131 -11.72 4.59 -11.63
N ALA A 132 -11.53 5.92 -11.71
CA ALA A 132 -12.62 6.91 -11.75
C ALA A 132 -13.55 6.79 -12.97
N LYS A 133 -13.02 6.31 -14.11
CA LYS A 133 -13.76 6.13 -15.37
C LYS A 133 -13.97 4.66 -15.75
N VAL A 134 -13.65 3.74 -14.84
CA VAL A 134 -13.80 2.30 -15.06
C VAL A 134 -15.11 1.87 -14.39
N PRO A 135 -16.01 1.17 -15.10
CA PRO A 135 -17.20 0.61 -14.49
C PRO A 135 -16.82 -0.24 -13.27
N VAL A 136 -17.49 0.01 -12.15
CA VAL A 136 -17.27 -0.74 -10.92
C VAL A 136 -17.69 -2.20 -11.17
N PRO A 137 -16.81 -3.19 -10.97
CA PRO A 137 -17.17 -4.59 -11.19
C PRO A 137 -18.29 -5.07 -10.26
N GLU A 138 -19.10 -6.04 -10.67
CA GLU A 138 -20.20 -6.57 -9.85
C GLU A 138 -19.73 -7.14 -8.52
N TRP A 139 -18.64 -7.92 -8.53
CA TRP A 139 -18.01 -8.44 -7.31
C TRP A 139 -17.51 -7.32 -6.38
N PHE A 140 -17.42 -6.08 -6.87
CA PHE A 140 -16.88 -4.99 -6.10
C PHE A 140 -17.85 -4.43 -5.06
N LEU A 141 -19.14 -4.52 -5.35
CA LEU A 141 -20.17 -4.06 -4.44
C LEU A 141 -20.39 -5.13 -3.37
N PRO A 142 -20.46 -4.77 -2.08
CA PRO A 142 -20.90 -5.72 -1.06
C PRO A 142 -22.30 -6.21 -1.44
N PRO A 143 -22.62 -7.50 -1.23
CA PRO A 143 -23.98 -7.99 -1.43
C PRO A 143 -24.94 -7.16 -0.54
N PRO A 144 -26.18 -6.89 -1.00
CA PRO A 144 -27.16 -6.19 -0.20
C PRO A 144 -27.28 -6.88 1.17
N GLU A 145 -27.28 -6.10 2.24
CA GLU A 145 -27.48 -6.61 3.60
C GLU A 145 -28.86 -7.31 3.64
N THR A 146 -28.85 -8.64 3.74
CA THR A 146 -30.00 -9.48 4.09
C THR A 146 -30.02 -9.73 5.58
#